data_AF-A0A7C2SKS6-F1
#
_entry.id   AF-A0A7C2SKS6-F1
#
_cell.length_a   1.000
_cell.length_b   1.000
_cell.length_c   1.000
_cell.angle_alpha   90.00
_cell.angle_beta   90.00
_cell.angle_gamma   90.00
#
_symmetry.space_group_name_H-M   'P 1'
#
loop_
_entity.id
_entity.type
_entity.pdbx_description
1 polymer ?
#
loop_
_entity_poly.entity_id
_entity_poly.type
_entity_poly.pdbx_seq_one_letter_code
_entity_poly.pdbx_strand_id
1 'polypeptide(L)'
;MGLIGSGEERRENKTYDVKIIRWLLGFAVPYKKFMVLSLLFMVLTAGLELVVPYLTKIAVDSYIFPSWRVARFSDGQADKEFEDKLKKRYPESVIRLSDHSYLVDTSKVGREDNTNLEKLGYITEERYLVVNVSELRTEKLDEARKIIDKHSSLFKSVGQVYYAEYSSLKDLTDQEISTLRSEEIKQVARLALILFFSLFLVFVFSSLYTYFLNYSGQKIMHQIRLTVFSHILSLPQSFFDKSPVGRLTTRVTNDVNAINEMYTSVLVQFFKDIIVILGVLAVMFYMNPTLTLFILALTVLLAIVAALFRMRLKTVYRNVRRTIAKLNAFVQESIRGIVLIKLYIREKQNFDRFREINRENYNANMDQLFAFATFRPIIEFISIFAIALILWYGGLSVLRLELTLGALLAYLAYIRMLFGPIVELAERYNIFQSASAASENLYDLMQLEPEERKGIKLGEIQGKLEFKNVWFSYNGDDWVLKNVSFTVEPGETVAL
;
A
#
# COMPACT_ATOMS: atom_id res chain seq x y z
N MET A 1 34.34 31.80 -8.51
CA MET A 1 32.96 31.26 -8.56
C MET A 1 32.84 30.08 -9.53
N GLY A 2 33.89 29.25 -9.65
CA GLY A 2 33.86 27.95 -10.34
C GLY A 2 33.92 26.84 -9.29
N LEU A 3 33.34 25.68 -9.59
CA LEU A 3 33.23 24.46 -8.75
C LEU A 3 31.95 24.27 -7.92
N ILE A 4 30.80 24.81 -8.34
CA ILE A 4 29.50 24.42 -7.75
C ILE A 4 28.56 23.71 -8.75
N GLY A 5 28.88 23.70 -10.06
CA GLY A 5 27.96 23.18 -11.08
C GLY A 5 28.18 21.75 -11.57
N SER A 6 29.36 21.15 -11.43
CA SER A 6 29.70 19.92 -12.19
C SER A 6 29.59 18.60 -11.41
N GLY A 7 29.31 18.65 -10.10
CA GLY A 7 29.26 17.47 -9.23
C GLY A 7 27.88 16.83 -9.09
N GLU A 8 26.80 17.60 -9.21
CA GLU A 8 25.43 17.09 -9.02
C GLU A 8 24.89 16.37 -10.27
N GLU A 9 25.28 16.78 -11.48
CA GLU A 9 24.79 16.16 -12.72
C GLU A 9 25.39 14.77 -13.01
N ARG A 10 26.55 14.42 -12.42
CA ARG A 10 27.18 13.09 -12.59
C ARG A 10 26.70 12.01 -11.61
N ARG A 11 25.87 12.36 -10.62
CA ARG A 11 25.47 11.43 -9.54
C ARG A 11 24.15 10.70 -9.77
N GLU A 12 23.29 11.16 -10.69
CA GLU A 12 21.91 10.68 -10.79
C GLU A 12 21.70 9.29 -11.45
N ASN A 13 22.76 8.55 -11.82
CA ASN A 13 22.60 7.28 -12.54
C ASN A 13 23.39 6.09 -11.99
N LYS A 14 23.88 6.14 -10.74
CA LYS A 14 24.38 4.94 -10.07
C LYS A 14 23.22 4.15 -9.49
N THR A 15 22.94 3.01 -10.11
CA THR A 15 22.16 1.91 -9.55
C THR A 15 22.60 1.68 -8.09
N TYR A 16 21.64 1.50 -7.17
CA TYR A 16 21.89 1.23 -5.75
C TYR A 16 23.13 0.34 -5.56
N ASP A 17 24.21 0.90 -5.01
CA ASP A 17 25.39 0.11 -4.70
C ASP A 17 25.01 -0.85 -3.57
N VAL A 18 25.12 -2.16 -3.84
CA VAL A 18 24.83 -3.24 -2.89
C VAL A 18 25.58 -3.03 -1.56
N LYS A 19 26.73 -2.33 -1.60
CA LYS A 19 27.49 -1.93 -0.41
C LYS A 19 26.72 -1.01 0.52
N ILE A 20 26.01 -0.01 -0.01
CA ILE A 20 25.21 0.95 0.76
C ILE A 20 24.05 0.23 1.45
N ILE A 21 23.35 -0.64 0.71
CA ILE A 21 22.25 -1.44 1.27
C ILE A 21 22.78 -2.33 2.39
N ARG A 22 23.89 -3.03 2.17
CA ARG A 22 24.51 -3.89 3.19
C ARG A 22 24.93 -3.11 4.43
N TRP A 23 25.45 -1.89 4.25
CA TRP A 23 25.80 -0.99 5.35
C TRP A 23 24.57 -0.57 6.16
N LEU A 24 23.48 -0.15 5.49
CA LEU A 24 22.23 0.20 6.16
C LEU A 24 21.59 -0.98 6.89
N LEU A 25 21.60 -2.18 6.28
CA LEU A 25 21.12 -3.40 6.91
C LEU A 25 21.89 -3.73 8.20
N GLY A 26 23.17 -3.34 8.30
CA GLY A 26 23.97 -3.47 9.51
C GLY A 26 23.31 -2.79 10.74
N PHE A 27 22.63 -1.67 10.55
CA PHE A 27 21.88 -0.98 11.62
C PHE A 27 20.55 -1.65 11.95
N ALA A 28 19.98 -2.42 11.02
CA ALA A 28 18.71 -3.11 11.20
C ALA A 28 18.86 -4.46 11.92
N VAL A 29 20.01 -5.14 11.75
CA VAL A 29 20.28 -6.47 12.32
C VAL A 29 20.04 -6.58 13.83
N PRO A 30 20.48 -5.61 14.68
CA PRO A 30 20.21 -5.67 16.12
C PRO A 30 18.71 -5.70 16.47
N TYR A 31 17.87 -5.12 15.62
CA TYR A 31 16.43 -4.98 15.82
C TYR A 31 15.61 -6.00 15.02
N LYS A 32 16.25 -7.02 14.43
CA LYS A 32 15.60 -8.05 13.60
C LYS A 32 14.39 -8.71 14.24
N LYS A 33 14.35 -8.85 15.57
CA LYS A 33 13.20 -9.45 16.28
C LYS A 33 11.92 -8.63 16.08
N PHE A 34 12.02 -7.30 16.20
CA PHE A 34 10.88 -6.41 15.99
C PHE A 34 10.47 -6.34 14.52
N MET A 35 11.43 -6.42 13.60
CA MET A 35 11.16 -6.48 12.16
C MET A 35 10.45 -7.78 11.76
N VAL A 36 10.86 -8.91 12.34
CA VAL A 36 10.19 -10.19 12.09
C VAL A 36 8.78 -10.19 12.68
N LEU A 37 8.61 -9.61 13.88
CA LEU A 37 7.27 -9.43 14.47
C LEU A 37 6.38 -8.53 13.62
N SER A 38 6.88 -7.40 13.13
CA SER A 38 6.10 -6.53 12.25
C SER A 38 5.75 -7.25 10.95
N LEU A 39 6.70 -7.95 10.32
CA LEU A 39 6.44 -8.76 9.12
C LEU A 39 5.38 -9.85 9.37
N LEU A 40 5.43 -10.52 10.51
CA LEU A 40 4.45 -11.54 10.89
C LEU A 40 3.05 -10.93 11.03
N PHE A 41 2.91 -9.84 11.78
CA PHE A 41 1.61 -9.16 11.92
C PHE A 41 1.13 -8.54 10.60
N MET A 42 2.04 -8.11 9.72
CA MET A 42 1.72 -7.64 8.37
C MET A 42 1.09 -8.75 7.54
N VAL A 43 1.68 -9.95 7.53
CA VAL A 43 1.17 -11.12 6.81
C VAL A 43 -0.18 -11.56 7.37
N LEU A 44 -0.33 -11.61 8.70
CA LEU A 44 -1.60 -11.93 9.34
C LEU A 44 -2.70 -10.93 8.99
N THR A 45 -2.37 -9.64 9.03
CA THR A 45 -3.29 -8.56 8.61
C THR A 45 -3.71 -8.73 7.15
N ALA A 46 -2.75 -8.92 6.23
CA ALA A 46 -3.03 -9.12 4.81
C ALA A 46 -3.91 -10.36 4.56
N GLY A 47 -3.63 -11.47 5.24
CA GLY A 47 -4.43 -12.69 5.14
C GLY A 47 -5.87 -12.48 5.61
N LEU A 48 -6.08 -11.79 6.73
CA LEU A 48 -7.42 -11.50 7.24
C LEU A 48 -8.18 -10.49 6.35
N GLU A 49 -7.51 -9.46 5.84
CA GLU A 49 -8.09 -8.50 4.88
C GLU A 49 -8.62 -9.21 3.63
N LEU A 50 -7.93 -10.27 3.15
CA LEU A 50 -8.38 -11.08 2.02
C LEU A 50 -9.63 -11.93 2.33
N VAL A 51 -9.80 -12.37 3.56
CA VAL A 51 -10.94 -13.22 3.97
C VAL A 51 -12.24 -12.42 4.04
N VAL A 52 -12.19 -11.13 4.38
CA VAL A 52 -13.37 -10.29 4.59
C VAL A 52 -14.34 -10.27 3.39
N PRO A 53 -13.91 -9.93 2.15
CA PRO A 53 -14.81 -9.98 0.99
C PRO A 53 -15.36 -11.38 0.69
N TYR A 54 -14.57 -12.41 0.96
CA TYR A 54 -14.98 -13.80 0.74
C TYR A 54 -16.06 -14.24 1.75
N LEU A 55 -15.97 -13.82 3.01
CA LEU A 55 -17.02 -14.03 4.00
C LEU A 55 -18.32 -13.33 3.59
N THR A 56 -18.23 -12.10 3.05
CA THR A 56 -19.39 -11.41 2.49
C THR A 56 -19.99 -12.18 1.32
N LYS A 57 -19.15 -12.75 0.44
CA LYS A 57 -19.61 -13.64 -0.65
C LYS A 57 -20.40 -14.84 -0.12
N ILE A 58 -19.89 -15.54 0.90
CA ILE A 58 -20.58 -16.68 1.51
C ILE A 58 -21.92 -16.25 2.12
N ALA A 59 -21.94 -15.13 2.86
CA ALA A 59 -23.17 -14.62 3.46
C ALA A 59 -24.25 -14.34 2.40
N VAL A 60 -23.86 -13.71 1.29
CA VAL A 60 -24.77 -13.36 0.20
C VAL A 60 -25.27 -14.60 -0.52
N ASP A 61 -24.36 -15.51 -0.90
CA ASP A 61 -24.69 -16.68 -1.72
C ASP A 61 -25.53 -17.72 -1.00
N SER A 62 -25.27 -17.93 0.30
CA SER A 62 -25.86 -19.06 1.03
C SER A 62 -27.05 -18.68 1.91
N TYR A 63 -27.22 -17.40 2.27
CA TYR A 63 -28.22 -17.02 3.28
C TYR A 63 -29.03 -15.77 2.96
N ILE A 64 -28.50 -14.82 2.19
CA ILE A 64 -29.25 -13.59 1.87
C ILE A 64 -30.06 -13.78 0.58
N PHE A 65 -29.41 -14.24 -0.49
CA PHE A 65 -30.03 -14.36 -1.80
C PHE A 65 -30.63 -15.76 -2.00
N PRO A 66 -31.91 -15.87 -2.40
CA PRO A 66 -32.53 -17.16 -2.66
C PRO A 66 -31.81 -17.88 -3.79
N SER A 67 -31.30 -19.07 -3.50
CA SER A 67 -30.49 -19.89 -4.41
C SER A 67 -31.22 -21.11 -4.95
N TRP A 68 -32.36 -21.49 -4.38
CA TRP A 68 -33.12 -22.66 -4.80
C TRP A 68 -33.97 -22.37 -6.05
N ARG A 69 -33.87 -23.26 -7.03
CA ARG A 69 -34.64 -23.23 -8.28
C ARG A 69 -35.10 -24.63 -8.65
N VAL A 70 -36.09 -24.75 -9.52
CA VAL A 70 -36.56 -26.05 -10.01
C VAL A 70 -35.81 -26.41 -11.29
N ALA A 71 -35.19 -27.59 -11.31
CA ALA A 71 -34.63 -28.22 -12.49
C ALA A 71 -35.60 -29.30 -13.01
N ARG A 72 -35.97 -29.23 -14.30
CA ARG A 72 -36.81 -30.20 -15.00
C ARG A 72 -36.00 -30.84 -16.13
N PHE A 73 -35.92 -32.16 -16.11
CA PHE A 73 -35.23 -32.97 -17.11
C PHE A 73 -36.24 -33.67 -18.02
N SER A 74 -35.83 -34.02 -19.24
CA SER A 74 -36.65 -34.81 -20.15
C SER A 74 -36.18 -36.27 -20.20
N ASP A 75 -36.97 -37.16 -20.77
CA ASP A 75 -36.71 -38.62 -20.77
C ASP A 75 -35.53 -39.08 -21.67
N GLY A 76 -34.78 -38.13 -22.22
CA GLY A 76 -33.62 -38.39 -23.08
C GLY A 76 -32.47 -39.10 -22.36
N GLN A 77 -31.72 -39.92 -23.09
CA GLN A 77 -30.60 -40.69 -22.53
C GLN A 77 -29.47 -39.78 -21.99
N ALA A 78 -29.20 -38.66 -22.66
CA ALA A 78 -28.21 -37.67 -22.21
C ALA A 78 -28.67 -36.92 -20.94
N ASP A 79 -29.97 -36.64 -20.84
CA ASP A 79 -30.58 -35.98 -19.67
C ASP A 79 -30.48 -36.90 -18.45
N LYS A 80 -30.71 -38.21 -18.60
CA LYS A 80 -30.60 -39.19 -17.51
C LYS A 80 -29.18 -39.28 -16.96
N GLU A 81 -28.16 -39.29 -17.81
CA GLU A 81 -26.77 -39.30 -17.37
C GLU A 81 -26.40 -38.04 -16.57
N PHE A 82 -26.84 -36.87 -17.05
CA PHE A 82 -26.59 -35.62 -16.35
C PHE A 82 -27.39 -35.51 -15.05
N GLU A 83 -28.65 -35.93 -15.05
CA GLU A 83 -29.53 -36.00 -13.88
C GLU A 83 -28.92 -36.86 -12.78
N ASP A 84 -28.41 -38.06 -13.13
CA ASP A 84 -27.79 -38.97 -12.16
C ASP A 84 -26.43 -38.46 -11.67
N LYS A 85 -25.65 -37.81 -12.55
CA LYS A 85 -24.40 -37.13 -12.17
C LYS A 85 -24.67 -36.01 -11.17
N LEU A 86 -25.70 -35.21 -11.39
CA LEU A 86 -26.09 -34.10 -10.51
C LEU A 86 -26.46 -34.61 -9.12
N LYS A 87 -27.34 -35.62 -9.04
CA LYS A 87 -27.76 -36.23 -7.77
C LYS A 87 -26.58 -36.81 -6.99
N LYS A 88 -25.69 -37.54 -7.68
CA LYS A 88 -24.55 -38.20 -7.04
C LYS A 88 -23.51 -37.21 -6.54
N ARG A 89 -23.31 -36.10 -7.27
CA ARG A 89 -22.32 -35.08 -6.93
C ARG A 89 -22.82 -34.11 -5.86
N TYR A 90 -24.14 -33.86 -5.79
CA TYR A 90 -24.75 -32.85 -4.92
C TYR A 90 -25.96 -33.39 -4.12
N PRO A 91 -25.81 -34.46 -3.31
CA PRO A 91 -26.93 -35.12 -2.66
C PRO A 91 -27.70 -34.22 -1.67
N GLU A 92 -27.01 -33.30 -0.98
CA GLU A 92 -27.65 -32.38 -0.03
C GLU A 92 -28.19 -31.08 -0.66
N SER A 93 -27.93 -30.87 -1.95
CA SER A 93 -28.31 -29.65 -2.68
C SER A 93 -29.36 -29.92 -3.76
N VAL A 94 -29.85 -31.16 -3.84
CA VAL A 94 -30.84 -31.61 -4.82
C VAL A 94 -31.94 -32.36 -4.10
N ILE A 95 -33.17 -31.84 -4.13
CA ILE A 95 -34.36 -32.43 -3.49
C ILE A 95 -35.32 -32.85 -4.60
N ARG A 96 -35.71 -34.13 -4.64
CA ARG A 96 -36.62 -34.66 -5.66
C ARG A 96 -38.05 -34.14 -5.44
N LEU A 97 -38.66 -33.55 -6.46
CA LEU A 97 -40.06 -33.10 -6.43
C LEU A 97 -41.01 -34.15 -7.04
N SER A 98 -40.72 -34.56 -8.27
CA SER A 98 -41.50 -35.53 -9.04
C SER A 98 -40.58 -36.29 -9.99
N ASP A 99 -41.12 -37.15 -10.85
CA ASP A 99 -40.33 -37.74 -11.93
C ASP A 99 -39.73 -36.63 -12.79
N HIS A 100 -38.41 -36.71 -12.97
CA HIS A 100 -37.58 -35.74 -13.69
C HIS A 100 -37.65 -34.27 -13.23
N SER A 101 -38.14 -33.99 -12.01
CA SER A 101 -38.13 -32.62 -11.46
C SER A 101 -37.51 -32.55 -10.07
N TYR A 102 -36.61 -31.58 -9.86
CA TYR A 102 -35.81 -31.44 -8.64
C TYR A 102 -35.71 -29.98 -8.22
N LEU A 103 -35.71 -29.70 -6.92
CA LEU A 103 -35.22 -28.46 -6.36
C LEU A 103 -33.70 -28.53 -6.26
N VAL A 104 -33.01 -27.51 -6.78
CA VAL A 104 -31.56 -27.44 -6.82
C VAL A 104 -31.09 -26.12 -6.20
N ASP A 105 -30.20 -26.20 -5.21
CA ASP A 105 -29.52 -25.05 -4.63
C ASP A 105 -28.35 -24.61 -5.54
N THR A 106 -28.60 -23.60 -6.38
CA THR A 106 -27.60 -23.14 -7.36
C THR A 106 -26.37 -22.51 -6.71
N SER A 107 -26.40 -22.18 -5.42
CA SER A 107 -25.22 -21.62 -4.73
C SER A 107 -24.15 -22.67 -4.42
N LYS A 108 -24.55 -23.94 -4.31
CA LYS A 108 -23.68 -25.08 -3.94
C LYS A 108 -23.30 -25.97 -5.12
N VAL A 109 -24.04 -25.89 -6.21
CA VAL A 109 -23.71 -26.57 -7.47
C VAL A 109 -22.49 -25.91 -8.12
N GLY A 110 -21.59 -26.72 -8.68
CA GLY A 110 -20.37 -26.24 -9.33
C GLY A 110 -20.68 -25.39 -10.57
N ARG A 111 -19.79 -24.43 -10.88
CA ARG A 111 -19.97 -23.50 -12.01
C ARG A 111 -20.35 -24.20 -13.32
N GLU A 112 -19.61 -25.24 -13.70
CA GLU A 112 -19.82 -25.97 -14.95
C GLU A 112 -21.22 -26.62 -14.99
N ASP A 113 -21.62 -27.29 -13.91
CA ASP A 113 -22.91 -27.96 -13.82
C ASP A 113 -24.07 -26.95 -13.79
N ASN A 114 -23.92 -25.81 -13.11
CA ASN A 114 -24.89 -24.70 -13.14
C ASN A 114 -25.04 -24.09 -14.54
N THR A 115 -23.92 -23.86 -15.24
CA THR A 115 -23.94 -23.34 -16.61
C THR A 115 -24.62 -24.33 -17.56
N ASN A 116 -24.41 -25.64 -17.37
CA ASN A 116 -25.07 -26.67 -18.17
C ASN A 116 -26.58 -26.73 -17.87
N LEU A 117 -26.99 -26.64 -16.60
CA LEU A 117 -28.41 -26.56 -16.19
C LEU A 117 -29.16 -25.42 -16.89
N GLU A 118 -28.51 -24.27 -17.03
CA GLU A 118 -29.11 -23.12 -17.72
C GLU A 118 -29.06 -23.23 -19.24
N LYS A 119 -27.89 -23.56 -19.82
CA LYS A 119 -27.73 -23.65 -21.29
C LYS A 119 -28.66 -24.71 -21.91
N LEU A 120 -28.91 -25.79 -21.19
CA LEU A 120 -29.81 -26.86 -21.61
C LEU A 120 -31.28 -26.55 -21.29
N GLY A 121 -31.57 -25.43 -20.62
CA GLY A 121 -32.93 -24.99 -20.30
C GLY A 121 -33.61 -25.84 -19.23
N TYR A 122 -32.85 -26.59 -18.43
CA TYR A 122 -33.42 -27.44 -17.38
C TYR A 122 -33.88 -26.63 -16.17
N ILE A 123 -33.27 -25.48 -15.88
CA ILE A 123 -33.57 -24.70 -14.66
C ILE A 123 -34.57 -23.57 -14.89
N THR A 124 -35.51 -23.40 -13.97
CA THR A 124 -36.50 -22.31 -14.01
C THR A 124 -35.90 -20.96 -13.63
N GLU A 125 -36.50 -19.87 -14.11
CA GLU A 125 -36.17 -18.51 -13.63
C GLU A 125 -36.71 -18.24 -12.22
N GLU A 126 -37.88 -18.80 -11.91
CA GLU A 126 -38.52 -18.65 -10.60
C GLU A 126 -37.66 -19.26 -9.49
N ARG A 127 -37.62 -18.56 -8.36
CA ARG A 127 -36.84 -18.95 -7.19
C ARG A 127 -37.75 -19.36 -6.07
N TYR A 128 -37.26 -20.25 -5.24
CA TYR A 128 -38.05 -20.84 -4.18
C TYR A 128 -37.42 -20.57 -2.82
N LEU A 129 -38.25 -20.26 -1.84
CA LEU A 129 -37.90 -20.42 -0.44
C LEU A 129 -38.09 -21.89 -0.10
N VAL A 130 -37.08 -22.51 0.51
CA VAL A 130 -37.13 -23.90 0.96
C VAL A 130 -37.02 -23.91 2.48
N VAL A 131 -38.03 -24.49 3.13
CA VAL A 131 -38.11 -24.63 4.58
C VAL A 131 -38.03 -26.11 4.91
N ASN A 132 -36.89 -26.54 5.42
CA ASN A 132 -36.73 -27.89 5.93
C ASN A 132 -37.16 -27.96 7.39
N VAL A 133 -38.32 -28.59 7.65
CA VAL A 133 -38.90 -28.62 9.00
C VAL A 133 -38.10 -29.52 9.93
N SER A 134 -37.27 -30.43 9.42
CA SER A 134 -36.35 -31.24 10.23
C SER A 134 -35.22 -30.44 10.88
N GLU A 135 -34.88 -29.28 10.31
CA GLU A 135 -33.79 -28.41 10.77
C GLU A 135 -34.25 -27.38 11.80
N LEU A 136 -35.57 -27.21 11.95
CA LEU A 136 -36.16 -26.27 12.90
C LEU A 136 -36.17 -26.85 14.32
N ARG A 137 -35.80 -26.03 15.31
CA ARG A 137 -36.00 -26.36 16.73
C ARG A 137 -37.49 -26.50 17.03
N THR A 138 -37.83 -27.37 17.99
CA THR A 138 -39.20 -27.73 18.38
C THR A 138 -40.11 -26.51 18.61
N GLU A 139 -39.62 -25.46 19.26
CA GLU A 139 -40.39 -24.23 19.54
C GLU A 139 -40.77 -23.46 18.26
N LYS A 140 -39.88 -23.38 17.27
CA LYS A 140 -40.13 -22.68 15.99
C LYS A 140 -40.81 -23.57 14.96
N LEU A 141 -40.74 -24.88 15.15
CA LEU A 141 -41.36 -25.88 14.28
C LEU A 141 -42.89 -25.76 14.31
N ASP A 142 -43.48 -25.56 15.48
CA ASP A 142 -44.93 -25.38 15.62
C ASP A 142 -45.41 -24.05 15.04
N GLU A 143 -44.62 -22.98 15.20
CA GLU A 143 -44.91 -21.68 14.59
C GLU A 143 -44.80 -21.73 13.07
N ALA A 144 -43.73 -22.34 12.54
CA ALA A 144 -43.55 -22.50 11.10
C ALA A 144 -44.68 -23.33 10.49
N ARG A 145 -45.10 -24.42 11.14
CA ARG A 145 -46.25 -25.23 10.70
C ARG A 145 -47.55 -24.42 10.68
N LYS A 146 -47.83 -23.64 11.74
CA LYS A 146 -49.02 -22.75 11.77
C LYS A 146 -49.03 -21.76 10.62
N ILE A 147 -47.88 -21.19 10.27
CA ILE A 147 -47.76 -20.24 9.14
C ILE A 147 -47.99 -20.96 7.80
N ILE A 148 -47.37 -22.12 7.61
CA ILE A 148 -47.53 -22.93 6.40
C ILE A 148 -48.99 -23.37 6.24
N ASP A 149 -49.66 -23.80 7.32
CA ASP A 149 -51.06 -24.23 7.29
C ASP A 149 -52.00 -23.05 6.99
N LYS A 150 -51.76 -21.89 7.62
CA LYS A 150 -52.51 -20.64 7.38
C LYS A 150 -52.41 -20.19 5.92
N HIS A 151 -51.26 -20.39 5.28
CA HIS A 151 -50.99 -20.03 3.89
C HIS A 151 -50.79 -21.26 3.00
N SER A 152 -51.57 -22.32 3.22
CA SER A 152 -51.40 -23.63 2.55
C SER A 152 -51.50 -23.58 1.03
N SER A 153 -52.15 -22.56 0.45
CA SER A 153 -52.17 -22.34 -1.00
C SER A 153 -50.82 -21.92 -1.59
N LEU A 154 -49.92 -21.35 -0.78
CA LEU A 154 -48.61 -20.84 -1.21
C LEU A 154 -47.49 -21.88 -1.09
N PHE A 155 -47.65 -22.85 -0.19
CA PHE A 155 -46.60 -23.84 0.11
C PHE A 155 -46.92 -25.20 -0.51
N LYS A 156 -45.95 -25.75 -1.23
CA LYS A 156 -45.94 -27.14 -1.70
C LYS A 156 -45.03 -27.96 -0.78
N SER A 157 -45.33 -29.24 -0.58
CA SER A 157 -44.56 -30.12 0.30
C SER A 157 -44.02 -31.35 -0.42
N VAL A 158 -42.81 -31.75 -0.01
CA VAL A 158 -42.22 -33.05 -0.34
C VAL A 158 -41.57 -33.59 0.93
N GLY A 159 -42.16 -34.64 1.50
CA GLY A 159 -41.69 -35.22 2.76
C GLY A 159 -41.74 -34.18 3.89
N GLN A 160 -40.58 -33.84 4.46
CA GLN A 160 -40.44 -32.83 5.53
C GLN A 160 -40.02 -31.43 5.02
N VAL A 161 -39.92 -31.27 3.70
CA VAL A 161 -39.50 -30.03 3.07
C VAL A 161 -40.71 -29.32 2.47
N TYR A 162 -40.87 -28.06 2.82
CA TYR A 162 -41.87 -27.18 2.24
C TYR A 162 -41.18 -26.13 1.37
N TYR A 163 -41.79 -25.77 0.25
CA TYR A 163 -41.25 -24.76 -0.64
C TYR A 163 -42.35 -23.87 -1.20
N ALA A 164 -42.01 -22.59 -1.38
CA ALA A 164 -42.91 -21.57 -1.92
C ALA A 164 -42.18 -20.69 -2.92
N GLU A 165 -42.90 -20.20 -3.92
CA GLU A 165 -42.37 -19.25 -4.90
C GLU A 165 -41.99 -17.94 -4.20
N TYR A 166 -40.78 -17.46 -4.47
CA TYR A 166 -40.24 -16.27 -3.81
C TYR A 166 -41.08 -15.03 -4.12
N SER A 167 -41.66 -14.95 -5.32
CA SER A 167 -42.59 -13.90 -5.73
C SER A 167 -43.87 -13.86 -4.90
N SER A 168 -44.35 -15.01 -4.43
CA SER A 168 -45.56 -15.17 -3.60
C SER A 168 -45.34 -14.85 -2.11
N LEU A 169 -44.09 -14.68 -1.67
CA LEU A 169 -43.79 -14.32 -0.28
C LEU A 169 -44.22 -12.90 0.08
N LYS A 170 -44.58 -12.06 -0.90
CA LYS A 170 -45.13 -10.71 -0.66
C LYS A 170 -46.44 -10.72 0.13
N ASP A 171 -47.14 -11.85 0.14
CA ASP A 171 -48.41 -12.03 0.84
C ASP A 171 -48.22 -12.41 2.32
N LEU A 172 -46.98 -12.61 2.77
CA LEU A 172 -46.62 -12.89 4.16
C LEU A 172 -46.17 -11.61 4.87
N THR A 173 -46.40 -11.56 6.18
CA THR A 173 -45.86 -10.49 7.03
C THR A 173 -44.36 -10.69 7.30
N ASP A 174 -43.65 -9.59 7.60
CA ASP A 174 -42.22 -9.64 7.93
C ASP A 174 -41.90 -10.59 9.11
N GLN A 175 -42.82 -10.70 10.09
CA GLN A 175 -42.69 -11.63 11.21
C GLN A 175 -42.79 -13.09 10.75
N GLU A 176 -43.72 -13.41 9.86
CA GLU A 176 -43.89 -14.75 9.30
C GLU A 176 -42.67 -15.17 8.48
N ILE A 177 -42.15 -14.26 7.63
CA ILE A 177 -40.92 -14.51 6.86
C ILE A 177 -39.72 -14.72 7.78
N SER A 178 -39.57 -13.92 8.84
CA SER A 178 -38.49 -14.05 9.82
C SER A 178 -38.52 -15.40 10.57
N THR A 179 -39.72 -15.91 10.87
CA THR A 179 -39.88 -17.24 11.50
C THR A 179 -39.48 -18.36 10.54
N LEU A 180 -39.94 -18.30 9.28
CA LEU A 180 -39.61 -19.30 8.26
C LEU A 180 -38.11 -19.28 7.90
N ARG A 181 -37.47 -18.11 7.89
CA ARG A 181 -36.03 -17.92 7.59
C ARG A 181 -35.15 -17.89 8.85
N SER A 182 -35.66 -18.37 9.98
CA SER A 182 -34.97 -18.17 11.27
C SER A 182 -33.60 -18.84 11.38
N GLU A 183 -33.37 -19.97 10.70
CA GLU A 183 -32.06 -20.60 10.63
C GLU A 183 -31.08 -19.81 9.75
N GLU A 184 -31.53 -19.31 8.59
CA GLU A 184 -30.71 -18.44 7.73
C GLU A 184 -30.28 -17.17 8.47
N ILE A 185 -31.20 -16.53 9.21
CA ILE A 185 -30.91 -15.34 10.01
C ILE A 185 -29.86 -15.64 11.10
N LYS A 186 -29.94 -16.80 11.76
CA LYS A 186 -28.93 -17.21 12.75
C LYS A 186 -27.56 -17.41 12.10
N GLN A 187 -27.51 -18.01 10.91
CA GLN A 187 -26.24 -18.21 10.18
C GLN A 187 -25.65 -16.88 9.72
N VAL A 188 -26.47 -15.94 9.22
CA VAL A 188 -26.04 -14.57 8.91
C VAL A 188 -25.50 -13.88 10.16
N ALA A 189 -26.18 -13.98 11.31
CA ALA A 189 -25.70 -13.42 12.57
C ALA A 189 -24.36 -14.03 13.01
N ARG A 190 -24.17 -15.34 12.82
CA ARG A 190 -22.91 -16.03 13.08
C ARG A 190 -21.79 -15.54 12.16
N LEU A 191 -22.06 -15.41 10.87
CA LEU A 191 -21.11 -14.85 9.91
C LEU A 191 -20.79 -13.39 10.21
N ALA A 192 -21.77 -12.60 10.65
CA ALA A 192 -21.55 -11.22 11.08
C ALA A 192 -20.65 -11.14 12.32
N LEU A 193 -20.79 -12.07 13.29
CA LEU A 193 -19.89 -12.17 14.44
C LEU A 193 -18.47 -12.60 14.02
N ILE A 194 -18.35 -13.56 13.10
CA ILE A 194 -17.05 -13.96 12.54
C ILE A 194 -16.40 -12.79 11.82
N LEU A 195 -17.17 -12.04 11.02
CA LEU A 195 -16.72 -10.85 10.32
C LEU A 195 -16.27 -9.79 11.32
N PHE A 196 -17.07 -9.49 12.34
CA PHE A 196 -16.72 -8.54 13.40
C PHE A 196 -15.41 -8.93 14.08
N PHE A 197 -15.24 -10.20 14.48
CA PHE A 197 -14.01 -10.68 15.10
C PHE A 197 -12.82 -10.64 14.13
N SER A 198 -13.03 -10.95 12.85
CA SER A 198 -11.98 -10.83 11.82
C SER A 198 -11.52 -9.38 11.64
N LEU A 199 -12.45 -8.42 11.61
CA LEU A 199 -12.14 -6.99 11.52
C LEU A 199 -11.46 -6.49 12.80
N PHE A 200 -11.88 -6.98 13.97
CA PHE A 200 -11.21 -6.69 15.23
C PHE A 200 -9.77 -7.22 15.24
N LEU A 201 -9.54 -8.44 14.74
CA LEU A 201 -8.19 -8.99 14.59
C LEU A 201 -7.34 -8.20 13.58
N VAL A 202 -7.93 -7.78 12.45
CA VAL A 202 -7.27 -6.86 11.51
C VAL A 202 -6.86 -5.58 12.22
N PHE A 203 -7.74 -4.98 13.02
CA PHE A 203 -7.42 -3.79 13.80
C PHE A 203 -6.27 -4.03 14.78
N VAL A 204 -6.31 -5.12 15.56
CA VAL A 204 -5.27 -5.46 16.53
C VAL A 204 -3.93 -5.73 15.84
N PHE A 205 -3.90 -6.59 14.81
CA PHE A 205 -2.67 -6.94 14.11
C PHE A 205 -2.11 -5.76 13.30
N SER A 206 -2.96 -4.95 12.67
CA SER A 206 -2.53 -3.73 11.99
C SER A 206 -1.91 -2.73 12.98
N SER A 207 -2.50 -2.59 14.18
CA SER A 207 -1.96 -1.75 15.24
C SER A 207 -0.61 -2.26 15.75
N LEU A 208 -0.48 -3.56 16.00
CA LEU A 208 0.78 -4.19 16.42
C LEU A 208 1.85 -4.09 15.33
N TYR A 209 1.49 -4.39 14.07
CA TYR A 209 2.34 -4.18 12.89
C TYR A 209 2.88 -2.76 12.86
N THR A 210 2.00 -1.77 12.92
CA THR A 210 2.35 -0.34 12.87
C THR A 210 3.26 0.04 14.04
N TYR A 211 2.96 -0.44 15.25
CA TYR A 211 3.76 -0.19 16.44
C TYR A 211 5.18 -0.76 16.32
N PHE A 212 5.32 -2.06 16.02
CA PHE A 212 6.63 -2.71 15.92
C PHE A 212 7.46 -2.17 14.75
N LEU A 213 6.81 -1.86 13.62
CA LEU A 213 7.46 -1.24 12.48
C LEU A 213 8.05 0.13 12.86
N ASN A 214 7.24 1.02 13.44
CA ASN A 214 7.70 2.34 13.86
C ASN A 214 8.72 2.28 14.98
N TYR A 215 8.53 1.41 15.97
CA TYR A 215 9.49 1.23 17.07
C TYR A 215 10.87 0.78 16.56
N SER A 216 10.91 -0.22 15.67
CA SER A 216 12.15 -0.66 15.04
C SER A 216 12.79 0.45 14.19
N GLY A 217 11.99 1.18 13.40
CA GLY A 217 12.47 2.32 12.59
C GLY A 217 13.11 3.42 13.44
N GLN A 218 12.47 3.83 14.54
CA GLN A 218 13.01 4.83 15.46
C GLN A 218 14.30 4.37 16.14
N LYS A 219 14.41 3.09 16.50
CA LYS A 219 15.64 2.52 17.08
C LYS A 219 16.79 2.49 16.07
N ILE A 220 16.52 2.07 14.84
CA ILE A 220 17.49 2.11 13.73
C ILE A 220 17.95 3.56 13.49
N MET A 221 17.00 4.49 13.38
CA MET A 221 17.28 5.92 13.19
C MET A 221 18.17 6.48 14.30
N HIS A 222 17.87 6.16 15.55
CA HIS A 222 18.66 6.58 16.71
C HIS A 222 20.10 6.06 16.64
N GLN A 223 20.28 4.78 16.29
CA GLN A 223 21.61 4.18 16.16
C GLN A 223 22.41 4.81 15.00
N ILE A 224 21.78 5.03 13.85
CA ILE A 224 22.40 5.75 12.73
C ILE A 224 22.84 7.14 13.19
N ARG A 225 21.97 7.90 13.86
CA ARG A 225 22.27 9.25 14.33
C ARG A 225 23.47 9.29 15.27
N LEU A 226 23.51 8.39 16.26
CA LEU A 226 24.65 8.30 17.18
C LEU A 226 25.94 7.91 16.47
N THR A 227 25.88 6.95 15.55
CA THR A 227 27.06 6.47 14.80
C THR A 227 27.61 7.57 13.91
N VAL A 228 26.76 8.23 13.12
CA VAL A 228 27.14 9.33 12.24
C VAL A 228 27.68 10.51 13.06
N PHE A 229 27.01 10.88 14.16
CA PHE A 229 27.47 11.98 15.01
C PHE A 229 28.82 11.69 15.66
N SER A 230 29.01 10.49 16.22
CA SER A 230 30.28 10.06 16.79
C SER A 230 31.40 10.04 15.76
N HIS A 231 31.10 9.63 14.52
CA HIS A 231 32.06 9.61 13.44
C HIS A 231 32.45 11.03 13.03
N ILE A 232 31.48 11.95 12.88
CA ILE A 232 31.75 13.37 12.60
C ILE A 232 32.70 13.95 13.65
N LEU A 233 32.44 13.72 14.95
CA LEU A 233 33.31 14.21 16.03
C LEU A 233 34.74 13.63 16.02
N SER A 234 34.96 12.54 15.29
CA SER A 234 36.27 11.91 15.15
C SER A 234 37.05 12.39 13.93
N LEU A 235 36.46 13.20 13.04
CA LEU A 235 37.12 13.68 11.83
C LEU A 235 38.15 14.78 12.15
N PRO A 236 39.24 14.89 11.36
CA PRO A 236 40.27 15.91 11.57
C PRO A 236 39.74 17.32 11.36
N GLN A 237 40.35 18.31 12.03
CA GLN A 237 39.96 19.74 11.92
C GLN A 237 39.88 20.24 10.47
N SER A 238 40.80 19.78 9.61
CA SER A 238 40.86 20.15 8.19
C SER A 238 39.59 19.78 7.39
N PHE A 239 38.81 18.80 7.86
CA PHE A 239 37.51 18.47 7.28
C PHE A 239 36.48 19.57 7.54
N PHE A 240 36.47 20.12 8.76
CA PHE A 240 35.53 21.16 9.19
C PHE A 240 35.84 22.51 8.55
N ASP A 241 37.11 22.78 8.25
CA ASP A 241 37.52 23.98 7.51
C ASP A 241 36.95 24.00 6.08
N LYS A 242 36.67 22.82 5.49
CA LYS A 242 36.15 22.64 4.13
C LYS A 242 34.65 22.32 4.08
N SER A 243 34.05 21.99 5.22
CA SER A 243 32.67 21.50 5.31
C SER A 243 31.80 22.43 6.14
N PRO A 244 30.84 23.15 5.52
CA PRO A 244 29.94 24.03 6.27
C PRO A 244 29.16 23.27 7.33
N VAL A 245 29.13 23.78 8.57
CA VAL A 245 28.44 23.15 9.71
C VAL A 245 26.99 22.82 9.39
N GLY A 246 26.28 23.71 8.68
CA GLY A 246 24.89 23.48 8.28
C GLY A 246 24.67 22.23 7.43
N ARG A 247 25.63 21.88 6.54
CA ARG A 247 25.56 20.65 5.74
C ARG A 247 25.67 19.41 6.62
N LEU A 248 26.50 19.46 7.66
CA LEU A 248 26.64 18.36 8.62
C LEU A 248 25.37 18.21 9.46
N THR A 249 24.77 19.32 9.89
CA THR A 249 23.49 19.31 10.60
C THR A 249 22.41 18.63 9.77
N THR A 250 22.26 18.99 8.48
CA THR A 250 21.23 18.38 7.63
C THR A 250 21.46 16.89 7.35
N ARG A 251 22.72 16.44 7.33
CA ARG A 251 23.03 15.00 7.21
C ARG A 251 22.57 14.21 8.44
N VAL A 252 22.83 14.73 9.65
CA VAL A 252 22.45 14.05 10.90
C VAL A 252 20.94 14.07 11.15
N THR A 253 20.23 15.07 10.61
CA THR A 253 18.78 15.22 10.76
C THR A 253 18.01 14.69 9.55
N ASN A 254 18.05 15.40 8.42
CA ASN A 254 17.19 15.16 7.26
C ASN A 254 17.55 13.87 6.52
N ASP A 255 18.83 13.61 6.27
CA ASP A 255 19.24 12.41 5.53
C ASP A 255 18.89 11.13 6.33
N VAL A 256 19.13 11.13 7.64
CA VAL A 256 18.73 10.03 8.54
C VAL A 256 17.21 9.85 8.55
N ASN A 257 16.44 10.94 8.56
CA ASN A 257 14.97 10.87 8.53
C ASN A 257 14.44 10.28 7.20
N ALA A 258 15.02 10.66 6.06
CA ALA A 258 14.63 10.13 4.76
C ALA A 258 14.81 8.59 4.69
N ILE A 259 15.90 8.07 5.27
CA ILE A 259 16.14 6.62 5.37
C ILE A 259 15.08 5.94 6.22
N ASN A 260 14.71 6.52 7.37
CA ASN A 260 13.63 5.99 8.20
C ASN A 260 12.29 5.98 7.46
N GLU A 261 11.95 7.06 6.75
CA GLU A 261 10.72 7.13 5.97
C GLU A 261 10.67 6.09 4.85
N MET A 262 11.79 5.85 4.15
CA MET A 262 11.87 4.77 3.17
C MET A 262 11.63 3.39 3.79
N TYR A 263 12.19 3.14 4.97
CA TYR A 263 11.98 1.89 5.68
C TYR A 263 10.52 1.71 6.09
N THR A 264 9.93 2.70 6.78
CA THR A 264 8.58 2.59 7.35
C THR A 264 7.46 2.72 6.32
N SER A 265 7.66 3.52 5.28
CA SER A 265 6.58 3.95 4.37
C SER A 265 6.68 3.38 2.97
N VAL A 266 7.84 2.84 2.56
CA VAL A 266 8.05 2.30 1.20
C VAL A 266 8.39 0.83 1.23
N LEU A 267 9.53 0.43 1.84
CA LEU A 267 10.03 -0.93 1.73
C LEU A 267 9.07 -1.96 2.31
N VAL A 268 8.64 -1.76 3.55
CA VAL A 268 7.75 -2.74 4.22
C VAL A 268 6.35 -2.76 3.58
N GLN A 269 5.83 -1.59 3.22
CA GLN A 269 4.55 -1.50 2.51
C GLN A 269 4.60 -2.21 1.15
N PHE A 270 5.67 -2.06 0.39
CA PHE A 270 5.85 -2.74 -0.89
C PHE A 270 5.78 -4.28 -0.77
N PHE A 271 6.35 -4.85 0.30
CA PHE A 271 6.21 -6.28 0.57
C PHE A 271 4.76 -6.67 0.94
N LYS A 272 4.08 -5.85 1.77
CA LYS A 272 2.64 -6.05 2.07
C LYS A 272 1.84 -6.08 0.77
N ASP A 273 2.07 -5.10 -0.08
CA ASP A 273 1.34 -4.87 -1.32
C ASP A 273 1.48 -6.05 -2.29
N ILE A 274 2.69 -6.61 -2.45
CA ILE A 274 2.89 -7.82 -3.27
C ILE A 274 2.05 -9.00 -2.73
N ILE A 275 2.06 -9.22 -1.42
CA ILE A 275 1.30 -10.33 -0.81
C ILE A 275 -0.20 -10.13 -1.01
N VAL A 276 -0.70 -8.91 -0.81
CA VAL A 276 -2.11 -8.58 -1.03
C VAL A 276 -2.48 -8.77 -2.50
N ILE A 277 -1.70 -8.23 -3.45
CA ILE A 277 -1.95 -8.38 -4.89
C ILE A 277 -2.00 -9.87 -5.28
N LEU A 278 -1.00 -10.67 -4.87
CA LEU A 278 -0.96 -12.09 -5.19
C LEU A 278 -2.12 -12.86 -4.56
N GLY A 279 -2.47 -12.55 -3.31
CA GLY A 279 -3.59 -13.17 -2.61
C GLY A 279 -4.94 -12.82 -3.25
N VAL A 280 -5.15 -11.54 -3.60
CA VAL A 280 -6.35 -11.08 -4.30
C VAL A 280 -6.47 -11.80 -5.65
N LEU A 281 -5.40 -11.81 -6.45
CA LEU A 281 -5.41 -12.47 -7.75
C LEU A 281 -5.71 -13.97 -7.62
N ALA A 282 -5.10 -14.67 -6.64
CA ALA A 282 -5.38 -16.09 -6.41
C ALA A 282 -6.87 -16.35 -6.11
N VAL A 283 -7.48 -15.54 -5.24
CA VAL A 283 -8.92 -15.67 -4.90
C VAL A 283 -9.80 -15.31 -6.10
N MET A 284 -9.47 -14.26 -6.86
CA MET A 284 -10.22 -13.88 -8.07
C MET A 284 -10.16 -14.95 -9.15
N PHE A 285 -8.97 -15.50 -9.46
CA PHE A 285 -8.81 -16.59 -10.40
C PHE A 285 -9.58 -17.84 -9.98
N TYR A 286 -9.58 -18.16 -8.68
CA TYR A 286 -10.38 -19.25 -8.14
C TYR A 286 -11.89 -19.03 -8.38
N MET A 287 -12.38 -17.80 -8.25
CA MET A 287 -13.80 -17.48 -8.48
C MET A 287 -14.18 -17.47 -9.98
N ASN A 288 -13.43 -16.76 -10.83
CA ASN A 288 -13.72 -16.69 -12.27
C ASN A 288 -12.48 -16.25 -13.08
N PRO A 289 -11.79 -17.18 -13.78
CA PRO A 289 -10.59 -16.86 -14.54
C PRO A 289 -10.82 -15.83 -15.67
N THR A 290 -11.94 -15.93 -16.39
CA THR A 290 -12.23 -15.06 -17.54
C THR A 290 -12.42 -13.61 -17.12
N LEU A 291 -13.22 -13.35 -16.08
CA LEU A 291 -13.40 -12.00 -15.54
C LEU A 291 -12.09 -11.46 -14.94
N THR A 292 -11.31 -12.33 -14.27
CA THR A 292 -10.02 -11.95 -13.69
C THR A 292 -9.02 -11.50 -14.75
N LEU A 293 -8.97 -12.14 -15.92
CA LEU A 293 -8.08 -11.73 -17.02
C LEU A 293 -8.40 -10.32 -17.53
N PHE A 294 -9.68 -9.97 -17.66
CA PHE A 294 -10.07 -8.61 -18.03
C PHE A 294 -9.62 -7.58 -17.00
N ILE A 295 -9.79 -7.89 -15.70
CA ILE A 295 -9.36 -7.00 -14.62
C ILE A 295 -7.83 -6.89 -14.58
N LEU A 296 -7.11 -8.00 -14.77
CA LEU A 296 -5.65 -8.02 -14.82
C LEU A 296 -5.13 -7.14 -15.98
N ALA A 297 -5.78 -7.17 -17.14
CA ALA A 297 -5.43 -6.28 -18.25
C ALA A 297 -5.61 -4.80 -17.86
N LEU A 298 -6.67 -4.46 -17.14
CA LEU A 298 -6.87 -3.10 -16.60
C LEU A 298 -5.86 -2.75 -15.51
N THR A 299 -5.46 -3.70 -14.66
CA THR A 299 -4.39 -3.52 -13.67
C THR A 299 -3.06 -3.20 -14.35
N VAL A 300 -2.71 -3.92 -15.42
CA VAL A 300 -1.50 -3.67 -16.22
C VAL A 300 -1.57 -2.30 -16.89
N LEU A 301 -2.72 -1.95 -17.49
CA LEU A 301 -2.94 -0.62 -18.07
C LEU A 301 -2.76 0.49 -17.01
N LEU A 302 -3.33 0.32 -15.82
CA LEU A 302 -3.19 1.25 -14.70
C LEU A 302 -1.72 1.38 -14.29
N ALA A 303 -0.98 0.28 -14.20
CA ALA A 303 0.45 0.29 -13.87
C ALA A 303 1.28 1.03 -14.93
N ILE A 304 0.98 0.84 -16.22
CA ILE A 304 1.64 1.57 -17.33
C ILE A 304 1.35 3.06 -17.22
N VAL A 305 0.08 3.45 -17.03
CA VAL A 305 -0.32 4.85 -16.85
C VAL A 305 0.41 5.46 -15.66
N ALA A 306 0.42 4.79 -14.51
CA ALA A 306 1.13 5.24 -13.32
C ALA A 306 2.65 5.40 -13.56
N ALA A 307 3.27 4.50 -14.33
CA ALA A 307 4.69 4.60 -14.69
C ALA A 307 4.97 5.81 -15.61
N LEU A 308 4.14 6.04 -16.62
CA LEU A 308 4.25 7.22 -17.50
C LEU A 308 4.09 8.54 -16.72
N PHE A 309 3.12 8.58 -15.80
CA PHE A 309 2.92 9.73 -14.92
C PHE A 309 4.13 9.98 -14.02
N ARG A 310 4.74 8.94 -13.46
CA ARG A 310 5.97 9.05 -12.67
C ARG A 310 7.08 9.74 -13.45
N MET A 311 7.30 9.35 -14.71
CA MET A 311 8.31 9.96 -15.57
C MET A 311 8.05 11.46 -15.81
N ARG A 312 6.79 11.83 -16.04
CA ARG A 312 6.39 13.22 -16.22
C ARG A 312 6.57 14.04 -14.93
N LEU A 313 6.10 13.52 -13.80
CA LEU A 313 6.21 14.18 -12.49
C LEU A 313 7.68 14.48 -12.15
N LYS A 314 8.60 13.52 -12.35
CA LYS A 314 10.03 13.73 -12.09
C LYS A 314 10.56 14.99 -12.81
N THR A 315 10.18 15.17 -14.07
CA THR A 315 10.62 16.31 -14.88
C THR A 315 10.07 17.63 -14.35
N VAL A 316 8.79 17.66 -13.98
CA VAL A 316 8.12 18.88 -13.52
C VAL A 316 8.60 19.28 -12.11
N TYR A 317 8.76 18.32 -11.19
CA TYR A 317 9.35 18.57 -9.87
C TYR A 317 10.76 19.14 -9.97
N ARG A 318 11.58 18.63 -10.90
CA ARG A 318 12.92 19.18 -11.16
C ARG A 318 12.86 20.63 -11.62
N ASN A 319 11.89 20.99 -12.47
CA ASN A 319 11.73 22.36 -12.93
C ASN A 319 11.30 23.29 -11.79
N VAL A 320 10.34 22.88 -10.96
CA VAL A 320 9.93 23.62 -9.75
C VAL A 320 11.11 23.83 -8.80
N ARG A 321 11.93 22.80 -8.58
CA ARG A 321 13.13 22.90 -7.74
C ARG A 321 14.17 23.87 -8.30
N ARG A 322 14.30 23.95 -9.63
CA ARG A 322 15.19 24.91 -10.29
C ARG A 322 14.67 26.34 -10.15
N THR A 323 13.38 26.58 -10.41
CA THR A 323 12.80 27.93 -10.34
C THR A 323 12.75 28.47 -8.92
N ILE A 324 12.43 27.63 -7.92
CA ILE A 324 12.43 28.04 -6.52
C ILE A 324 13.86 28.35 -6.02
N ALA A 325 14.87 27.61 -6.49
CA ALA A 325 16.27 27.91 -6.16
C ALA A 325 16.71 29.27 -6.75
N LYS A 326 16.32 29.56 -8.00
CA LYS A 326 16.57 30.86 -8.65
C LYS A 326 15.87 32.01 -7.88
N LEU A 327 14.62 31.79 -7.47
CA LEU A 327 13.86 32.75 -6.66
C LEU A 327 14.55 33.03 -5.31
N ASN A 328 14.93 31.97 -4.60
CA ASN A 328 15.61 32.07 -3.31
C ASN A 328 16.96 32.78 -3.43
N ALA A 329 17.75 32.46 -4.45
CA ALA A 329 19.03 33.12 -4.71
C ALA A 329 18.85 34.62 -4.98
N PHE A 330 17.86 35.00 -5.80
CA PHE A 330 17.56 36.40 -6.09
C PHE A 330 17.13 37.17 -4.84
N VAL A 331 16.27 36.58 -4.00
CA VAL A 331 15.85 37.19 -2.72
C VAL A 331 17.05 37.36 -1.79
N GLN A 332 17.91 36.35 -1.68
CA GLN A 332 19.11 36.40 -0.85
C GLN A 332 20.10 37.49 -1.31
N GLU A 333 20.33 37.62 -2.62
CA GLU A 333 21.16 38.67 -3.21
C GLU A 333 20.55 40.05 -2.98
N SER A 334 19.24 40.21 -3.19
CA SER A 334 18.52 41.47 -2.97
C SER A 334 18.59 41.94 -1.52
N ILE A 335 18.42 41.03 -0.55
CA ILE A 335 18.49 41.38 0.87
C ILE A 335 19.91 41.75 1.28
N ARG A 336 20.92 40.98 0.85
CA ARG A 336 22.34 41.31 1.11
C ARG A 336 22.75 42.63 0.46
N GLY A 337 22.24 42.92 -0.73
CA GLY A 337 22.50 44.13 -1.51
C GLY A 337 21.54 45.28 -1.23
N ILE A 338 20.71 45.24 -0.20
CA ILE A 338 19.61 46.21 0.00
C ILE A 338 20.09 47.67 0.06
N VAL A 339 21.27 47.90 0.65
CA VAL A 339 21.88 49.22 0.74
C VAL A 339 22.23 49.74 -0.66
N LEU A 340 22.85 48.92 -1.51
CA LEU A 340 23.17 49.28 -2.89
C LEU A 340 21.90 49.56 -3.71
N ILE A 341 20.88 48.72 -3.58
CA ILE A 341 19.60 48.90 -4.28
C ILE A 341 18.98 50.27 -3.95
N LYS A 342 18.97 50.65 -2.67
CA LYS A 342 18.46 51.94 -2.21
C LYS A 342 19.35 53.12 -2.61
N LEU A 343 20.67 52.99 -2.47
CA LEU A 343 21.62 54.05 -2.85
C LEU A 343 21.51 54.42 -4.34
N TYR A 344 21.25 53.44 -5.20
CA TYR A 344 21.09 53.66 -6.63
C TYR A 344 19.63 53.86 -7.09
N ILE A 345 18.66 53.87 -6.16
CA ILE A 345 17.22 54.04 -6.44
C ILE A 345 16.71 53.01 -7.47
N ARG A 346 17.08 51.73 -7.26
CA ARG A 346 16.81 50.61 -8.19
C ARG A 346 15.68 49.69 -7.73
N GLU A 347 14.90 50.07 -6.72
CA GLU A 347 13.86 49.24 -6.12
C GLU A 347 12.83 48.74 -7.14
N LYS A 348 12.35 49.65 -8.01
CA LYS A 348 11.37 49.30 -9.06
C LYS A 348 11.94 48.27 -10.03
N GLN A 349 13.17 48.47 -10.49
CA GLN A 349 13.83 47.53 -11.42
C GLN A 349 14.11 46.18 -10.76
N ASN A 350 14.48 46.19 -9.48
CA ASN A 350 14.66 44.96 -8.71
C ASN A 350 13.33 44.22 -8.54
N PHE A 351 12.23 44.95 -8.31
CA PHE A 351 10.90 44.38 -8.21
C PHE A 351 10.40 43.82 -9.54
N ASP A 352 10.68 44.47 -10.67
CA ASP A 352 10.34 43.96 -12.00
C ASP A 352 11.10 42.66 -12.32
N ARG A 353 12.40 42.59 -11.98
CA ARG A 353 13.19 41.35 -12.03
C ARG A 353 12.64 40.26 -11.12
N PHE A 354 12.28 40.59 -9.89
CA PHE A 354 11.62 39.67 -8.96
C PHE A 354 10.34 39.10 -9.57
N ARG A 355 9.50 39.96 -10.17
CA ARG A 355 8.24 39.57 -10.80
C ARG A 355 8.46 38.57 -11.94
N GLU A 356 9.48 38.76 -12.76
CA GLU A 356 9.85 37.83 -13.84
C GLU A 356 10.24 36.45 -13.28
N ILE A 357 11.16 36.41 -12.31
CA ILE A 357 11.61 35.15 -11.67
C ILE A 357 10.45 34.46 -10.93
N ASN A 358 9.62 35.24 -10.25
CA ASN A 358 8.45 34.72 -9.56
C ASN A 358 7.41 34.16 -10.54
N ARG A 359 7.26 34.77 -11.72
CA ARG A 359 6.39 34.25 -12.79
C ARG A 359 6.90 32.94 -13.38
N GLU A 360 8.21 32.79 -13.56
CA GLU A 360 8.81 31.50 -13.93
C GLU A 360 8.47 30.41 -12.89
N ASN A 361 8.63 30.74 -11.61
CA ASN A 361 8.29 29.82 -10.52
C ASN A 361 6.78 29.50 -10.48
N TYR A 362 5.92 30.50 -10.67
CA TYR A 362 4.48 30.31 -10.76
C TYR A 362 4.12 29.35 -11.91
N ASN A 363 4.66 29.57 -13.12
CA ASN A 363 4.40 28.70 -14.27
C ASN A 363 4.86 27.25 -14.01
N ALA A 364 6.04 27.06 -13.42
CA ALA A 364 6.53 25.73 -13.07
C ALA A 364 5.63 25.02 -12.04
N ASN A 365 5.12 25.75 -11.05
CA ASN A 365 4.16 25.20 -10.07
C ASN A 365 2.81 24.89 -10.71
N MET A 366 2.34 25.71 -11.66
CA MET A 366 1.13 25.43 -12.42
C MET A 366 1.28 24.18 -13.28
N ASP A 367 2.43 23.98 -13.94
CA ASP A 367 2.72 22.75 -14.68
C ASP A 367 2.68 21.51 -13.75
N GLN A 368 3.18 21.64 -12.52
CA GLN A 368 3.12 20.57 -11.51
C GLN A 368 1.68 20.27 -11.11
N LEU A 369 0.90 21.32 -10.86
CA LEU A 369 -0.50 21.20 -10.50
C LEU A 369 -1.30 20.51 -11.61
N PHE A 370 -1.12 20.91 -12.87
CA PHE A 370 -1.80 20.25 -14.00
C PHE A 370 -1.39 18.78 -14.17
N ALA A 371 -0.11 18.46 -13.97
CA ALA A 371 0.33 17.06 -14.00
C ALA A 371 -0.37 16.21 -12.92
N PHE A 372 -0.52 16.74 -11.70
CA PHE A 372 -1.21 16.05 -10.61
C PHE A 372 -2.73 16.00 -10.80
N ALA A 373 -3.32 17.11 -11.25
CA ALA A 373 -4.75 17.24 -11.51
C ALA A 373 -5.24 16.31 -12.62
N THR A 374 -4.36 15.87 -13.53
CA THR A 374 -4.69 14.88 -14.57
C THR A 374 -4.49 13.44 -14.08
N PHE A 375 -3.56 13.20 -13.15
CA PHE A 375 -3.21 11.86 -12.69
C PHE A 375 -4.36 11.15 -11.97
N ARG A 376 -4.89 11.76 -10.90
CA ARG A 376 -5.96 11.15 -10.08
C ARG A 376 -7.23 10.85 -10.89
N PRO A 377 -7.75 11.77 -11.72
CA PRO A 377 -8.93 11.49 -12.53
C PRO A 377 -8.74 10.34 -13.52
N ILE A 378 -7.55 10.16 -14.13
CA ILE A 378 -7.33 9.03 -15.04
C ILE A 378 -7.34 7.70 -14.27
N ILE A 379 -6.71 7.64 -13.11
CA ILE A 379 -6.74 6.46 -12.23
C ILE A 379 -8.18 6.15 -11.78
N GLU A 380 -8.93 7.17 -11.38
CA GLU A 380 -10.33 7.04 -10.97
C GLU A 380 -11.21 6.61 -12.15
N PHE A 381 -10.99 7.14 -13.35
CA PHE A 381 -11.68 6.72 -14.57
C PHE A 381 -11.43 5.24 -14.88
N ILE A 382 -10.18 4.77 -14.82
CA ILE A 382 -9.85 3.34 -15.01
C ILE A 382 -10.52 2.49 -13.92
N SER A 383 -10.56 2.97 -12.68
CA SER A 383 -11.21 2.27 -11.55
C SER A 383 -12.72 2.15 -11.75
N ILE A 384 -13.38 3.23 -12.14
CA ILE A 384 -14.82 3.27 -12.45
C ILE A 384 -15.12 2.40 -13.67
N PHE A 385 -14.30 2.47 -14.72
CA PHE A 385 -14.44 1.62 -15.90
C PHE A 385 -14.35 0.14 -15.54
N ALA A 386 -13.41 -0.23 -14.67
CA ALA A 386 -13.27 -1.59 -14.21
C ALA A 386 -14.46 -2.07 -13.36
N ILE A 387 -15.02 -1.20 -12.50
CA ILE A 387 -16.28 -1.46 -11.79
C ILE A 387 -17.43 -1.66 -12.78
N ALA A 388 -17.56 -0.79 -13.79
CA ALA A 388 -18.58 -0.92 -14.83
C ALA A 388 -18.44 -2.22 -15.62
N LEU A 389 -17.21 -2.62 -15.94
CA LEU A 389 -16.92 -3.90 -16.59
C LEU A 389 -17.30 -5.10 -15.72
N ILE A 390 -16.98 -5.05 -14.42
CA ILE A 390 -17.41 -6.08 -13.45
C ILE A 390 -18.93 -6.15 -13.41
N LEU A 391 -19.63 -5.03 -13.30
CA LEU A 391 -21.10 -5.02 -13.26
C LEU A 391 -21.71 -5.52 -14.57
N TRP A 392 -21.16 -5.12 -15.72
CA TRP A 392 -21.69 -5.52 -17.03
C TRP A 392 -21.40 -6.99 -17.33
N TYR A 393 -20.13 -7.37 -17.42
CA TYR A 393 -19.75 -8.76 -17.75
C TYR A 393 -20.08 -9.71 -16.60
N GLY A 394 -19.76 -9.33 -15.37
CA GLY A 394 -20.04 -10.13 -14.19
C GLY A 394 -21.53 -10.24 -13.93
N GLY A 395 -22.32 -9.18 -14.11
CA GLY A 395 -23.78 -9.24 -14.04
C GLY A 395 -24.39 -10.20 -15.07
N LEU A 396 -23.95 -10.13 -16.33
CA LEU A 396 -24.34 -11.10 -17.36
C LEU A 396 -23.89 -12.54 -17.03
N SER A 397 -22.79 -12.71 -16.31
CA SER A 397 -22.32 -14.02 -15.84
C SER A 397 -23.15 -14.54 -14.67
N VAL A 398 -23.72 -13.65 -13.84
CA VAL A 398 -24.67 -14.00 -12.77
C VAL A 398 -26.01 -14.44 -13.36
N LEU A 399 -26.49 -13.76 -14.40
CA LEU A 399 -27.69 -14.19 -15.11
C LEU A 399 -27.49 -15.57 -15.74
N ARG A 400 -26.29 -15.83 -16.27
CA ARG A 400 -25.86 -17.11 -16.88
C ARG A 400 -25.41 -18.21 -15.90
N LEU A 401 -25.66 -18.02 -14.61
CA LEU A 401 -25.26 -18.95 -13.53
C LEU A 401 -23.77 -19.37 -13.57
N GLU A 402 -22.92 -18.59 -14.22
CA GLU A 402 -21.47 -18.77 -14.30
C GLU A 402 -20.74 -18.13 -13.11
N LEU A 403 -21.39 -17.16 -12.46
CA LEU A 403 -20.88 -16.42 -11.31
C LEU A 403 -22.01 -16.25 -10.30
N THR A 404 -21.72 -16.33 -9.01
CA THR A 404 -22.72 -16.04 -7.97
C THR A 404 -22.80 -14.55 -7.69
N LEU A 405 -23.92 -14.08 -7.14
CA LEU A 405 -24.09 -12.66 -6.78
C LEU A 405 -23.07 -12.23 -5.70
N GLY A 406 -22.83 -13.08 -4.71
CA GLY A 406 -21.82 -12.84 -3.69
C GLY A 406 -20.41 -12.76 -4.28
N ALA A 407 -20.10 -13.60 -5.27
CA ALA A 407 -18.82 -13.50 -5.97
C ALA A 407 -18.69 -12.15 -6.69
N LEU A 408 -19.73 -11.70 -7.39
CA LEU A 408 -19.74 -10.37 -8.03
C LEU A 408 -19.44 -9.25 -7.02
N LEU A 409 -20.06 -9.28 -5.83
CA LEU A 409 -19.81 -8.30 -4.77
C LEU A 409 -18.38 -8.39 -4.22
N ALA A 410 -17.83 -9.60 -4.06
CA ALA A 410 -16.44 -9.79 -3.67
C ALA A 410 -15.47 -9.22 -4.72
N TYR A 411 -15.75 -9.38 -6.01
CA TYR A 411 -14.97 -8.76 -7.09
C TYR A 411 -14.92 -7.23 -6.96
N LEU A 412 -16.04 -6.59 -6.62
CA LEU A 412 -16.10 -5.14 -6.39
C LEU A 412 -15.29 -4.67 -5.17
N ALA A 413 -15.15 -5.51 -4.16
CA ALA A 413 -14.28 -5.22 -3.02
C ALA A 413 -12.80 -5.46 -3.36
N TYR A 414 -12.49 -6.60 -3.98
CA TYR A 414 -11.13 -6.99 -4.33
C TYR A 414 -10.47 -6.06 -5.35
N ILE A 415 -11.23 -5.49 -6.28
CA ILE A 415 -10.64 -4.56 -7.25
C ILE A 415 -10.01 -3.33 -6.58
N ARG A 416 -10.61 -2.83 -5.49
CA ARG A 416 -10.04 -1.72 -4.71
C ARG A 416 -8.71 -2.12 -4.06
N MET A 417 -8.65 -3.34 -3.52
CA MET A 417 -7.43 -3.91 -2.92
C MET A 417 -6.33 -4.16 -3.96
N LEU A 418 -6.70 -4.46 -5.21
CA LEU A 418 -5.77 -4.69 -6.31
C LEU A 418 -5.19 -3.38 -6.87
N PHE A 419 -6.01 -2.34 -7.01
CA PHE A 419 -5.61 -1.07 -7.65
C PHE A 419 -4.89 -0.12 -6.67
N GLY A 420 -5.31 -0.08 -5.40
CA GLY A 420 -4.77 0.84 -4.39
C GLY A 420 -3.25 0.84 -4.28
N PRO A 421 -2.59 -0.32 -4.10
CA PRO A 421 -1.14 -0.41 -3.98
C PRO A 421 -0.36 0.17 -5.16
N ILE A 422 -0.88 0.02 -6.38
CA ILE A 422 -0.21 0.52 -7.59
C ILE A 422 -0.18 2.05 -7.59
N VAL A 423 -1.28 2.66 -7.14
CA VAL A 423 -1.41 4.12 -7.02
C VAL A 423 -0.49 4.63 -5.90
N GLU A 424 -0.50 4.00 -4.74
CA GLU A 424 0.35 4.39 -3.61
C GLU A 424 1.84 4.30 -3.96
N LEU A 425 2.27 3.25 -4.67
CA LEU A 425 3.64 3.07 -5.12
C LEU A 425 4.08 4.14 -6.15
N ALA A 426 3.13 4.70 -6.90
CA ALA A 426 3.40 5.82 -7.80
C ALA A 426 3.66 7.11 -7.02
N GLU A 427 2.85 7.39 -6.00
CA GLU A 427 2.95 8.60 -5.18
C GLU A 427 4.19 8.61 -4.27
N ARG A 428 4.56 7.46 -3.69
CA ARG A 428 5.65 7.34 -2.71
C ARG A 428 7.07 7.23 -3.32
N TYR A 429 7.22 7.35 -4.63
CA TYR A 429 8.52 7.23 -5.30
C TYR A 429 9.56 8.26 -4.86
N ASN A 430 9.11 9.48 -4.55
CA ASN A 430 9.99 10.56 -4.15
C ASN A 430 10.69 10.27 -2.82
N ILE A 431 10.04 9.53 -1.92
CA ILE A 431 10.63 9.06 -0.66
C ILE A 431 11.81 8.13 -0.96
N PHE A 432 11.62 7.17 -1.87
CA PHE A 432 12.67 6.26 -2.31
C PHE A 432 13.88 7.01 -2.91
N GLN A 433 13.65 7.95 -3.82
CA GLN A 433 14.74 8.77 -4.40
C GLN A 433 15.48 9.59 -3.33
N SER A 434 14.73 10.21 -2.41
CA SER A 434 15.30 11.04 -1.34
C SER A 434 16.16 10.21 -0.38
N ALA A 435 15.66 9.04 0.01
CA ALA A 435 16.39 8.10 0.84
C ALA A 435 17.61 7.51 0.13
N SER A 436 17.55 7.26 -1.18
CA SER A 436 18.71 6.83 -1.96
C SER A 436 19.85 7.86 -1.89
N ALA A 437 19.56 9.13 -2.16
CA ALA A 437 20.55 10.21 -2.10
C ALA A 437 21.09 10.43 -0.67
N ALA A 438 20.21 10.36 0.33
CA ALA A 438 20.59 10.43 1.74
C ALA A 438 21.52 9.27 2.15
N SER A 439 21.23 8.06 1.66
CA SER A 439 22.03 6.87 1.95
C SER A 439 23.44 6.98 1.36
N GLU A 440 23.57 7.50 0.14
CA GLU A 440 24.87 7.77 -0.49
C GLU A 440 25.65 8.84 0.29
N ASN A 441 25.00 9.96 0.66
CA ASN A 441 25.64 11.02 1.45
C ASN A 441 26.19 10.54 2.80
N LEU A 442 25.41 9.72 3.52
CA LEU A 442 25.83 9.17 4.81
C LEU A 442 26.89 8.09 4.63
N TYR A 443 26.77 7.24 3.61
CA TYR A 443 27.78 6.23 3.32
C TYR A 443 29.12 6.89 2.99
N ASP A 444 29.15 7.86 2.09
CA ASP A 444 30.35 8.63 1.73
C ASP A 444 30.96 9.33 2.96
N LEU A 445 30.12 9.89 3.85
CA LEU A 445 30.58 10.51 5.09
C LEU A 445 31.27 9.50 6.01
N MET A 446 30.74 8.28 6.12
CA MET A 446 31.26 7.22 6.97
C MET A 446 32.54 6.56 6.42
N GLN A 447 32.92 6.86 5.17
CA GLN A 447 34.18 6.42 4.58
C GLN A 447 35.35 7.38 4.84
N LEU A 448 35.08 8.54 5.44
CA LEU A 448 36.14 9.48 5.78
C LEU A 448 36.99 8.92 6.92
N GLU A 449 38.30 9.13 6.85
CA GLU A 449 39.22 8.64 7.87
C GLU A 449 39.14 9.52 9.13
N PRO A 450 38.91 8.93 10.31
CA PRO A 450 39.04 9.63 11.59
C PRO A 450 40.46 10.15 11.82
N GLU A 451 40.58 11.20 12.63
CA GLU A 451 41.85 11.69 13.14
C GLU A 451 42.55 10.59 13.96
N GLU A 452 43.78 10.25 13.58
CA GLU A 452 44.59 9.29 14.31
C GLU A 452 44.96 9.85 15.69
N ARG A 453 44.27 9.40 16.74
CA ARG A 453 44.66 9.69 18.13
C ARG A 453 45.79 8.78 18.59
N LYS A 454 46.97 8.93 18.01
CA LYS A 454 48.21 8.30 18.51
C LYS A 454 48.88 9.27 19.49
N GLY A 455 48.54 9.14 20.77
CA GLY A 455 49.10 9.98 21.84
C GLY A 455 49.65 9.13 22.99
N ILE A 456 50.68 9.65 23.66
CA ILE A 456 51.15 9.14 24.94
C ILE A 456 50.51 9.92 26.09
N LYS A 457 50.26 9.25 27.21
CA LYS A 457 49.84 9.95 28.43
C LYS A 457 51.04 10.75 28.94
N LEU A 458 50.93 12.07 28.88
CA LEU A 458 51.98 12.96 29.38
C LEU A 458 52.00 12.92 30.92
N GLY A 459 53.21 12.92 31.50
CA GLY A 459 53.44 13.11 32.94
C GLY A 459 53.39 14.60 33.31
N GLU A 460 54.19 15.03 34.30
CA GLU A 460 54.35 16.46 34.57
C GLU A 460 55.03 17.16 33.39
N ILE A 461 54.40 18.23 32.90
CA ILE A 461 54.87 19.02 31.76
C ILE A 461 55.49 20.31 32.30
N GLN A 462 56.77 20.53 32.00
CA GLN A 462 57.50 21.73 32.41
C GLN A 462 57.10 22.99 31.61
N GLY A 463 56.43 22.82 30.47
CA GLY A 463 55.88 23.92 29.67
C GLY A 463 56.84 24.54 28.65
N LYS A 464 58.00 23.92 28.39
CA LYS A 464 58.90 24.34 27.30
C LYS A 464 58.27 24.07 25.94
N LEU A 465 58.28 25.06 25.05
CA LEU A 465 57.70 24.98 23.70
C LEU A 465 58.78 25.29 22.66
N GLU A 466 58.90 24.46 21.63
CA GLU A 466 59.95 24.58 20.61
C GLU A 466 59.38 24.35 19.21
N PHE A 467 59.54 25.34 18.33
CA PHE A 467 59.29 25.22 16.90
C PHE A 467 60.64 25.00 16.20
N LYS A 468 60.78 23.92 15.42
CA LYS A 468 61.98 23.62 14.62
C LYS A 468 61.65 23.61 13.14
N ASN A 469 62.10 24.64 12.44
CA ASN A 469 62.03 24.76 10.98
C ASN A 469 60.62 24.44 10.46
N VAL A 470 59.60 25.00 11.10
CA VAL A 470 58.20 24.64 10.84
C VAL A 470 57.73 25.31 9.55
N TRP A 471 57.15 24.49 8.67
CA TRP A 471 56.45 24.92 7.46
C TRP A 471 55.00 24.44 7.55
N PHE A 472 54.05 25.31 7.20
CA PHE A 472 52.63 24.97 7.27
C PHE A 472 51.83 25.63 6.13
N SER A 473 50.94 24.85 5.53
CA SER A 473 49.96 25.28 4.55
C SER A 473 48.65 24.52 4.75
N TYR A 474 47.52 25.21 4.63
CA TYR A 474 46.19 24.59 4.66
C TYR A 474 45.87 23.81 3.36
N ASN A 475 46.47 24.23 2.24
CA ASN A 475 46.08 23.79 0.89
C ASN A 475 47.23 23.12 0.13
N GLY A 476 48.43 23.04 0.72
CA GLY A 476 49.64 22.51 0.08
C GLY A 476 50.39 23.52 -0.78
N ASP A 477 49.67 24.43 -1.44
CA ASP A 477 50.26 25.37 -2.40
C ASP A 477 50.61 26.75 -1.79
N ASP A 478 49.86 27.19 -0.78
CA ASP A 478 50.01 28.50 -0.13
C ASP A 478 50.59 28.36 1.28
N TRP A 479 51.90 28.57 1.42
CA TRP A 479 52.61 28.50 2.71
C TRP A 479 52.28 29.70 3.61
N VAL A 480 51.68 29.43 4.76
CA VAL A 480 51.36 30.42 5.81
C VAL A 480 52.53 30.58 6.78
N LEU A 481 53.18 29.48 7.16
CA LEU A 481 54.44 29.49 7.91
C LEU A 481 55.56 28.97 7.00
N LYS A 482 56.70 29.68 6.98
CA LYS A 482 57.88 29.34 6.19
C LYS A 482 59.12 29.35 7.09
N ASN A 483 59.69 28.17 7.34
CA ASN A 483 60.92 27.98 8.11
C ASN A 483 60.93 28.69 9.48
N VAL A 484 59.84 28.56 10.25
CA VAL A 484 59.70 29.22 11.55
C VAL A 484 60.39 28.39 12.64
N SER A 485 61.34 29.00 13.35
CA SER A 485 62.05 28.38 14.46
C SER A 485 62.17 29.33 15.65
N PHE A 486 61.70 28.91 16.82
CA PHE A 486 61.86 29.64 18.08
C PHE A 486 61.62 28.70 19.27
N THR A 487 62.07 29.12 20.45
CA THR A 487 61.90 28.39 21.72
C THR A 487 61.31 29.34 22.75
N VAL A 488 60.34 28.85 23.52
CA VAL A 488 59.75 29.53 24.68
C VAL A 488 60.09 28.72 25.92
N GLU A 489 60.79 29.33 26.87
CA GLU A 489 61.21 28.67 28.10
C GLU A 489 60.07 28.64 29.15
N PRO A 490 60.11 27.69 30.10
CA PRO A 490 59.10 27.60 31.16
C PRO A 490 58.86 28.91 31.91
N GLY A 491 57.61 29.36 31.95
CA GLY A 491 57.20 30.58 32.66
C GLY A 491 57.39 31.89 31.88
N GLU A 492 57.94 31.84 30.66
CA GLU A 492 58.02 33.02 29.80
C GLU A 492 56.65 33.43 29.25
N THR A 493 56.40 34.75 29.26
CA THR A 493 55.24 35.34 28.59
C THR A 493 55.70 35.94 27.26
N VAL A 494 55.13 35.48 26.16
CA VAL A 494 55.54 35.86 24.80
C VAL A 494 54.35 36.48 24.06
N ALA A 495 54.61 37.45 23.19
CA ALA A 495 53.64 38.02 22.26
C ALA A 495 53.96 37.59 20.82
N LEU A 496 52.93 37.18 20.06
CA LEU A 496 53.00 36.69 18.68
C LEU A 496 52.43 37.71 17.70
#